data_AF-A0A1W1VX36-F1
#
_entry.id   AF-A0A1W1VX36-F1
#
_cell.length_a   1.000
_cell.length_b   1.000
_cell.length_c   1.000
_cell.angle_alpha   90.00
_cell.angle_beta   90.00
_cell.angle_gamma   90.00
#
_symmetry.space_group_name_H-M   'P 1'
#
loop_
_entity.id
_entity.type
_entity.pdbx_description
1 polymer ?
#
loop_
_entity_poly.entity_id
_entity_poly.type
_entity_poly.pdbx_seq_one_letter_code
_entity_poly.pdbx_strand_id
1 'polypeptide(L)'
;MPTYSPRLNIPKPLGNETVSRAAFNTIYDTIDANAATRKEPEVLAQDIFASGFVVSGMVPSKNATVANQLDVTAGACYVQQPDGGLRRFTPAAASFTTSLASTTYYLDFQPDGTYSWGTAHSTQTGYLPIAEVTTDSAGNIATVADKRPLVPGIGKVNADLLRGRNLVAEHDAHLAEKASSTVLGHVKQGDGVNIDSNGVLSANVLSVAGKTGNVVLTKADVGLDQVDNMSATAIRTDTTKELRVEVVSAYPTGYQGRIIFHTGEGKFKGYTGSGWV
;
A
#
# COMPACT_ATOMS: atom_id res chain seq x y z
N MET A 1 33.86 51.26 6.77
CA MET A 1 32.59 51.12 7.49
C MET A 1 32.43 49.65 7.86
N PRO A 2 32.00 49.31 9.09
CA PRO A 2 31.74 47.92 9.44
C PRO A 2 30.67 47.36 8.48
N THR A 3 30.93 46.18 7.93
CA THR A 3 29.92 45.47 7.15
C THR A 3 29.02 44.72 8.13
N TYR A 4 27.72 44.98 8.10
CA TYR A 4 26.77 44.33 8.98
C TYR A 4 26.26 43.01 8.37
N SER A 5 25.79 42.10 9.21
CA SER A 5 25.13 40.88 8.75
C SER A 5 23.75 41.23 8.16
N PRO A 6 23.35 40.68 6.99
CA PRO A 6 22.11 41.09 6.32
C PRO A 6 20.83 40.76 7.09
N ARG A 7 20.88 39.71 7.93
CA ARG A 7 19.70 39.19 8.64
C ARG A 7 19.55 39.69 10.06
N LEU A 8 20.65 39.96 10.75
CA LEU A 8 20.63 40.29 12.18
C LEU A 8 21.23 41.68 12.45
N ASN A 9 21.67 42.39 11.41
CA ASN A 9 22.32 43.70 11.51
C ASN A 9 23.45 43.73 12.55
N ILE A 10 24.23 42.64 12.65
CA ILE A 10 25.35 42.52 13.59
C ILE A 10 26.63 42.95 12.87
N PRO A 11 27.47 43.81 13.46
CA PRO A 11 28.75 44.19 12.85
C PRO A 11 29.66 42.95 12.69
N LYS A 12 30.20 42.74 11.49
CA LYS A 12 31.14 41.63 11.23
C LYS A 12 32.51 41.93 11.87
N PRO A 13 33.14 40.96 12.56
CA PRO A 13 34.47 41.16 13.14
C PRO A 13 35.51 41.36 12.04
N LEU A 14 36.46 42.28 12.23
CA LEU A 14 37.52 42.58 11.25
C LEU A 14 38.71 41.62 11.37
N GLY A 15 38.48 40.32 11.50
CA GLY A 15 39.50 39.26 11.36
C GLY A 15 40.71 39.24 12.32
N ASN A 16 40.99 40.31 13.06
CA ASN A 16 42.16 40.46 13.95
C ASN A 16 41.87 41.25 15.25
N GLU A 17 40.60 41.44 15.60
CA GLU A 17 40.20 42.25 16.75
C GLU A 17 40.09 41.40 18.03
N THR A 18 40.72 41.87 19.11
CA THR A 18 40.37 41.38 20.45
C THR A 18 39.04 42.02 20.84
N VAL A 19 37.97 41.24 20.83
CA VAL A 19 36.63 41.73 21.18
C VAL A 19 36.57 41.92 22.70
N SER A 20 36.36 43.16 23.14
CA SER A 20 36.17 43.42 24.56
C SER A 20 34.83 42.84 25.04
N ARG A 21 34.73 42.51 26.33
CA ARG A 21 33.48 42.02 26.94
C ARG A 21 32.31 43.01 26.74
N ALA A 22 32.60 44.31 26.72
CA ALA A 22 31.60 45.34 26.45
C ALA A 22 31.05 45.25 25.02
N ALA A 23 31.93 45.10 24.03
CA ALA A 23 31.52 44.93 22.63
C ALA A 23 30.71 43.63 22.41
N PHE A 24 31.09 42.55 23.12
CA PHE A 24 30.32 41.30 23.10
C PHE A 24 28.90 41.48 23.65
N ASN A 25 28.75 42.17 24.79
CA ASN A 25 27.43 42.42 25.37
C ASN A 25 26.54 43.24 24.44
N THR A 26 27.09 44.26 23.76
CA THR A 26 26.32 45.04 22.78
C THR A 26 25.83 44.20 21.60
N ILE A 27 26.65 43.24 21.15
CA ILE A 27 26.22 42.27 20.12
C ILE A 27 25.10 41.38 20.66
N TYR A 28 25.20 40.92 21.92
CA TYR A 28 24.19 40.10 22.56
C TYR A 28 22.85 40.85 22.71
N ASP A 29 22.86 42.10 23.20
CA ASP A 29 21.66 42.93 23.32
C ASP A 29 21.00 43.18 21.95
N THR A 30 21.81 43.34 20.91
CA THR A 30 21.32 43.48 19.51
C THR A 30 20.68 42.19 19.02
N ILE A 31 21.27 41.03 19.34
CA ILE A 31 20.70 39.71 19.02
C ILE A 31 19.38 39.53 19.76
N ASP A 32 19.30 39.83 21.05
CA ASP A 32 18.08 39.66 21.86
C ASP A 32 16.96 40.58 21.38
N ALA A 33 17.26 41.86 21.10
CA ALA A 33 16.28 42.80 20.54
C ALA A 33 15.79 42.36 19.16
N ASN A 34 16.68 41.85 18.31
CA ASN A 34 16.30 41.36 16.99
C ASN A 34 15.57 40.01 17.06
N ALA A 35 15.94 39.11 17.97
CA ALA A 35 15.26 37.85 18.21
C ALA A 35 13.85 38.06 18.76
N ALA A 36 13.66 39.05 19.65
CA ALA A 36 12.34 39.45 20.15
C ALA A 36 11.46 40.06 19.05
N THR A 37 12.05 40.63 17.99
CA THR A 37 11.33 41.22 16.85
C THR A 37 11.28 40.32 15.63
N ARG A 38 11.77 39.07 15.70
CA ARG A 38 11.72 38.12 14.57
C ARG A 38 10.26 37.83 14.20
N LYS A 39 9.79 38.65 13.27
CA LYS A 39 8.59 38.47 12.45
C LYS A 39 8.67 37.22 11.57
N GLU A 40 9.80 36.51 11.48
CA GLU A 40 9.98 35.35 10.59
C GLU A 40 8.96 34.22 10.79
N PRO A 41 8.68 33.72 12.02
CA PRO A 41 7.59 32.76 12.23
C PRO A 41 6.20 33.32 11.93
N GLU A 42 5.97 34.61 12.16
CA GLU A 42 4.69 35.27 11.83
C GLU A 42 4.52 35.45 10.31
N VAL A 43 5.61 35.74 9.60
CA VAL A 43 5.67 35.85 8.14
C VAL A 43 5.52 34.47 7.51
N LEU A 44 6.14 33.42 8.06
CA LEU A 44 5.92 32.04 7.58
C LEU A 44 4.48 31.57 7.82
N ALA A 45 3.87 31.94 8.96
CA ALA A 45 2.46 31.67 9.20
C ALA A 45 1.56 32.45 8.23
N GLN A 46 1.89 33.71 7.90
CA GLN A 46 1.21 34.49 6.87
C GLN A 46 1.43 33.93 5.45
N ASP A 47 2.62 33.44 5.12
CA ASP A 47 2.92 32.89 3.78
C ASP A 47 2.21 31.55 3.57
N ILE A 48 2.05 30.75 4.63
CA ILE A 48 1.34 29.46 4.57
C ILE A 48 -0.19 29.67 4.67
N PHE A 49 -0.64 30.69 5.41
CA PHE A 49 -2.06 31.01 5.64
C PHE A 49 -2.36 32.48 5.33
N ALA A 50 -2.15 32.87 4.07
CA ALA A 50 -2.27 34.26 3.61
C ALA A 50 -3.67 34.87 3.76
N SER A 51 -4.68 34.05 4.01
CA SER A 51 -6.06 34.45 4.27
C SER A 51 -6.70 33.59 5.35
N GLY A 52 -7.84 34.06 5.88
CA GLY A 52 -8.66 33.27 6.79
C GLY A 52 -9.13 31.96 6.14
N PHE A 53 -9.36 30.93 6.95
CA PHE A 53 -9.83 29.62 6.50
C PHE A 53 -10.75 28.95 7.52
N VAL A 54 -11.59 28.04 7.03
CA VAL A 54 -12.42 27.18 7.89
C VAL A 54 -11.70 25.89 8.21
N VAL A 55 -11.66 25.52 9.49
CA VAL A 55 -11.05 24.26 9.98
C VAL A 55 -12.08 23.14 9.99
N SER A 56 -13.27 23.41 10.53
CA SER A 56 -14.37 22.45 10.64
C SER A 56 -15.71 23.18 10.77
N GLY A 57 -16.81 22.51 10.43
CA GLY A 57 -18.16 23.06 10.58
C GLY A 57 -18.39 24.30 9.72
N MET A 58 -19.28 25.22 10.15
CA MET A 58 -19.72 26.36 9.34
C MET A 58 -20.32 25.95 7.98
N VAL A 59 -20.78 24.71 7.85
CA VAL A 59 -21.35 24.18 6.60
C VAL A 59 -22.68 24.88 6.34
N PRO A 60 -22.82 25.63 5.24
CA PRO A 60 -24.07 26.26 4.87
C PRO A 60 -25.00 25.24 4.19
N SER A 61 -26.27 25.24 4.56
CA SER A 61 -27.28 24.35 3.99
C SER A 61 -28.66 25.00 4.00
N LYS A 62 -29.49 24.70 3.00
CA LYS A 62 -30.89 25.15 2.98
C LYS A 62 -31.67 24.43 4.10
N ASN A 63 -32.43 25.17 4.89
CA ASN A 63 -33.31 24.60 5.91
C ASN A 63 -34.38 23.72 5.25
N ALA A 64 -34.65 22.55 5.84
CA ALA A 64 -35.57 21.57 5.27
C ALA A 64 -37.06 21.97 5.39
N THR A 65 -37.40 22.88 6.30
CA THR A 65 -38.79 23.25 6.61
C THR A 65 -39.12 24.68 6.18
N VAL A 66 -38.17 25.59 6.32
CA VAL A 66 -38.34 27.01 6.00
C VAL A 66 -37.60 27.31 4.70
N ALA A 67 -38.34 27.43 3.60
CA ALA A 67 -37.79 27.45 2.25
C ALA A 67 -36.83 28.63 1.96
N ASN A 68 -36.95 29.72 2.70
CA ASN A 68 -36.12 30.93 2.59
C ASN A 68 -35.05 31.04 3.69
N GLN A 69 -34.79 29.98 4.47
CA GLN A 69 -33.80 29.99 5.54
C GLN A 69 -32.55 29.18 5.18
N LEU A 70 -31.39 29.80 5.36
CA LEU A 70 -30.08 29.17 5.35
C LEU A 70 -29.69 28.81 6.79
N ASP A 71 -29.30 27.56 7.01
CA ASP A 71 -28.69 27.11 8.26
C ASP A 71 -27.20 26.91 8.10
N VAL A 72 -26.46 27.30 9.13
CA VAL A 72 -25.01 27.18 9.21
C VAL A 72 -24.67 26.44 10.48
N THR A 73 -23.99 25.31 10.35
CA THR A 73 -23.55 24.51 11.51
C THR A 73 -22.52 25.25 12.35
N ALA A 74 -22.43 24.95 13.65
CA ALA A 74 -21.33 25.41 14.48
C ALA A 74 -19.98 24.93 13.91
N GLY A 75 -18.89 25.65 14.18
CA GLY A 75 -17.59 25.28 13.61
C GLY A 75 -16.40 25.96 14.24
N ALA A 76 -15.26 25.85 13.59
CA ALA A 76 -14.03 26.53 13.94
C ALA A 76 -13.36 27.09 12.69
N CYS A 77 -12.90 28.34 12.77
CA CYS A 77 -12.20 29.01 11.69
C CYS A 77 -11.05 29.87 12.23
N TYR A 78 -10.16 30.27 11.34
CA TYR A 78 -9.19 31.33 11.55
C TYR A 78 -9.53 32.48 10.62
N VAL A 79 -9.62 33.69 11.14
CA VAL A 79 -9.97 34.89 10.37
C VAL A 79 -8.83 35.88 10.45
N GLN A 80 -8.49 36.49 9.31
CA GLN A 80 -7.46 37.52 9.25
C GLN A 80 -7.95 38.78 9.95
N GLN A 81 -7.13 39.28 10.86
CA GLN A 81 -7.42 40.46 11.64
C GLN A 81 -6.81 41.70 10.98
N PRO A 82 -7.28 42.91 11.31
CA PRO A 82 -6.70 44.15 10.81
C PRO A 82 -5.21 44.34 11.15
N ASP A 83 -4.72 43.67 12.20
CA ASP A 83 -3.30 43.67 12.59
C ASP A 83 -2.43 42.73 11.71
N GLY A 84 -3.04 42.03 10.74
CA GLY A 84 -2.39 41.05 9.87
C GLY A 84 -2.26 39.65 10.48
N GLY A 85 -2.59 39.47 11.76
CA GLY A 85 -2.60 38.17 12.43
C GLY A 85 -3.83 37.34 12.08
N LEU A 86 -3.78 36.04 12.38
CA LEU A 86 -4.93 35.16 12.34
C LEU A 86 -5.45 34.93 13.76
N ARG A 87 -6.77 35.02 13.96
CA ARG A 87 -7.42 34.65 15.23
C ARG A 87 -8.41 33.52 15.02
N ARG A 88 -8.40 32.59 15.96
CA ARG A 88 -9.33 31.45 15.98
C ARG A 88 -10.68 31.89 16.53
N PHE A 89 -11.74 31.48 15.85
CA PHE A 89 -13.12 31.61 16.31
C PHE A 89 -13.81 30.25 16.35
N THR A 90 -14.80 30.12 17.23
CA THR A 90 -15.68 28.95 17.30
C THR A 90 -17.15 29.39 17.26
N PRO A 91 -17.63 29.87 16.10
CA PRO A 91 -18.99 30.36 15.99
C PRO A 91 -20.01 29.24 16.28
N ALA A 92 -21.06 29.59 17.00
CA ALA A 92 -22.22 28.72 17.19
C ALA A 92 -22.98 28.54 15.87
N ALA A 93 -23.90 27.57 15.85
CA ALA A 93 -24.83 27.43 14.74
C ALA A 93 -25.69 28.69 14.61
N ALA A 94 -25.97 29.08 13.38
CA ALA A 94 -26.73 30.29 13.06
C ALA A 94 -27.65 30.02 11.86
N SER A 95 -28.70 30.83 11.76
CA SER A 95 -29.66 30.77 10.65
C SER A 95 -29.93 32.17 10.11
N PHE A 96 -30.12 32.26 8.80
CA PHE A 96 -30.31 33.52 8.07
C PHE A 96 -31.46 33.37 7.08
N THR A 97 -32.32 34.38 6.95
CA THR A 97 -33.45 34.34 6.02
C THR A 97 -33.23 35.25 4.83
N THR A 98 -33.60 34.80 3.63
CA THR A 98 -33.73 35.64 2.44
C THR A 98 -35.10 36.30 2.40
N SER A 99 -35.16 37.51 1.82
CA SER A 99 -36.40 38.30 1.70
C SER A 99 -36.65 38.87 0.31
N LEU A 100 -35.62 38.93 -0.53
CA LEU A 100 -35.71 39.43 -1.91
C LEU A 100 -35.75 38.26 -2.88
N ALA A 101 -36.62 38.35 -3.88
CA ALA A 101 -36.71 37.40 -4.99
C ALA A 101 -35.60 37.62 -6.02
N SER A 102 -35.24 36.56 -6.75
CA SER A 102 -34.29 36.59 -7.88
C SER A 102 -32.99 37.34 -7.57
N THR A 103 -32.52 37.23 -6.33
CA THR A 103 -31.39 37.98 -5.76
C THR A 103 -30.34 37.02 -5.20
N THR A 104 -29.07 37.42 -5.25
CA THR A 104 -27.95 36.74 -4.60
C THR A 104 -27.65 37.36 -3.24
N TYR A 105 -27.54 36.51 -2.22
CA TYR A 105 -27.07 36.86 -0.89
C TYR A 105 -25.68 36.26 -0.65
N TYR A 106 -24.89 36.97 0.16
CA TYR A 106 -23.56 36.58 0.59
C TYR A 106 -23.57 36.47 2.11
N LEU A 107 -23.04 35.35 2.61
CA LEU A 107 -22.73 35.15 4.01
C LEU A 107 -21.23 35.21 4.20
N ASP A 108 -20.77 36.18 4.97
CA ASP A 108 -19.37 36.35 5.33
C ASP A 108 -19.21 36.31 6.85
N PHE A 109 -18.09 35.76 7.34
CA PHE A 109 -17.73 35.79 8.74
C PHE A 109 -16.62 36.81 8.98
N GLN A 110 -16.82 37.69 9.95
CA GLN A 110 -16.06 38.92 10.12
C GLN A 110 -14.89 38.75 11.09
N PRO A 111 -13.86 39.62 11.00
CA PRO A 111 -12.75 39.62 11.95
C PRO A 111 -13.15 39.88 13.41
N ASP A 112 -14.32 40.48 13.65
CA ASP A 112 -14.88 40.71 15.00
C ASP A 112 -15.62 39.49 15.57
N GLY A 113 -15.72 38.39 14.81
CA GLY A 113 -16.40 37.16 15.21
C GLY A 113 -17.90 37.14 14.93
N THR A 114 -18.45 38.12 14.22
CA THR A 114 -19.85 38.17 13.80
C THR A 114 -20.06 37.71 12.35
N TYR A 115 -21.31 37.45 11.97
CA TYR A 115 -21.68 37.19 10.58
C TYR A 115 -22.23 38.45 9.91
N SER A 116 -21.90 38.62 8.63
CA SER A 116 -22.54 39.57 7.73
C SER A 116 -23.38 38.82 6.71
N TRP A 117 -24.65 39.21 6.59
CA TRP A 117 -25.61 38.61 5.67
C TRP A 117 -26.30 39.71 4.86
N GLY A 118 -26.11 39.71 3.54
CA GLY A 118 -26.65 40.76 2.67
C GLY A 118 -26.48 40.47 1.18
N THR A 119 -26.83 41.42 0.32
CA THR A 119 -26.76 41.28 -1.14
C THR A 119 -25.41 41.72 -1.74
N ALA A 120 -24.43 41.99 -0.88
CA ALA A 120 -23.05 42.27 -1.24
C ALA A 120 -22.14 41.63 -0.19
N HIS A 121 -20.92 41.29 -0.59
CA HIS A 121 -19.90 40.87 0.35
C HIS A 121 -19.57 41.97 1.38
N SER A 122 -19.06 41.55 2.52
CA SER A 122 -18.49 42.43 3.54
C SER A 122 -17.43 43.36 2.95
N THR A 123 -17.45 44.62 3.39
CA THR A 123 -16.40 45.60 3.09
C THR A 123 -15.26 45.57 4.09
N GLN A 124 -15.36 44.78 5.17
CA GLN A 124 -14.30 44.68 6.18
C GLN A 124 -13.11 43.88 5.65
N THR A 125 -11.90 44.42 5.72
CA THR A 125 -10.70 43.67 5.34
C THR A 125 -10.53 42.41 6.21
N GLY A 126 -10.25 41.28 5.58
CA GLY A 126 -10.02 40.00 6.28
C GLY A 126 -11.27 39.16 6.53
N TYR A 127 -12.43 39.54 5.98
CA TYR A 127 -13.63 38.70 6.06
C TYR A 127 -13.41 37.32 5.42
N LEU A 128 -14.17 36.35 5.90
CA LEU A 128 -14.14 34.96 5.45
C LEU A 128 -15.44 34.62 4.71
N PRO A 129 -15.44 34.43 3.38
CA PRO A 129 -16.65 34.07 2.67
C PRO A 129 -17.10 32.66 3.06
N ILE A 130 -18.38 32.52 3.43
CA ILE A 130 -18.96 31.24 3.88
C ILE A 130 -19.89 30.68 2.81
N ALA A 131 -20.83 31.48 2.31
CA ALA A 131 -21.82 31.02 1.35
C ALA A 131 -22.24 32.11 0.36
N GLU A 132 -22.62 31.67 -0.83
CA GLU A 132 -23.37 32.46 -1.80
C GLU A 132 -24.71 31.77 -2.04
N VAL A 133 -25.80 32.50 -1.89
CA VAL A 133 -27.16 31.95 -1.90
C VAL A 133 -27.97 32.68 -2.95
N THR A 134 -28.53 31.96 -3.92
CA THR A 134 -29.45 32.56 -4.88
C THR A 134 -30.88 32.26 -4.48
N THR A 135 -31.79 33.19 -4.78
CA THR A 135 -33.21 33.06 -4.51
C THR A 135 -34.03 32.90 -5.78
N ASP A 136 -35.16 32.19 -5.67
CA ASP A 136 -36.14 32.07 -6.75
C ASP A 136 -37.04 33.33 -6.85
N SER A 137 -38.01 33.30 -7.76
CA SER A 137 -38.96 34.41 -7.96
C SER A 137 -39.90 34.67 -6.77
N ALA A 138 -39.93 33.76 -5.78
CA ALA A 138 -40.69 33.91 -4.54
C ALA A 138 -39.81 34.30 -3.34
N GLY A 139 -38.50 34.49 -3.54
CA GLY A 139 -37.57 34.81 -2.46
C GLY A 139 -37.12 33.61 -1.62
N ASN A 140 -37.49 32.38 -2.01
CA ASN A 140 -36.99 31.17 -1.38
C ASN A 140 -35.57 30.87 -1.87
N ILE A 141 -34.80 30.13 -1.07
CA ILE A 141 -33.46 29.70 -1.46
C ILE A 141 -33.56 28.69 -2.61
N ALA A 142 -32.99 29.06 -3.76
CA ALA A 142 -32.88 28.21 -4.93
C ALA A 142 -31.60 27.37 -4.88
N THR A 143 -30.46 28.01 -4.67
CA THR A 143 -29.16 27.33 -4.54
C THR A 143 -28.35 27.88 -3.38
N VAL A 144 -27.53 27.01 -2.78
CA VAL A 144 -26.52 27.36 -1.78
C VAL A 144 -25.19 26.89 -2.33
N ALA A 145 -24.31 27.83 -2.66
CA ALA A 145 -22.93 27.56 -3.02
C ALA A 145 -22.04 27.75 -1.78
N ASP A 146 -21.33 26.70 -1.39
CA ASP A 146 -20.34 26.75 -0.32
C ASP A 146 -19.08 27.50 -0.81
N LYS A 147 -18.74 28.60 -0.13
CA LYS A 147 -17.63 29.48 -0.50
C LYS A 147 -16.50 29.45 0.52
N ARG A 148 -16.60 28.59 1.54
CA ARG A 148 -15.58 28.49 2.58
C ARG A 148 -14.21 28.24 1.95
N PRO A 149 -13.19 29.08 2.22
CA PRO A 149 -11.83 28.76 1.84
C PRO A 149 -11.34 27.68 2.80
N LEU A 150 -11.39 26.45 2.30
CA LEU A 150 -10.82 25.28 2.95
C LEU A 150 -9.35 25.22 2.58
N VAL A 151 -8.45 25.00 3.55
CA VAL A 151 -7.02 24.81 3.26
C VAL A 151 -6.86 23.58 2.36
N PRO A 152 -6.43 23.75 1.09
CA PRO A 152 -6.21 22.63 0.19
C PRO A 152 -5.04 21.81 0.72
N GLY A 153 -5.32 20.63 1.30
CA GLY A 153 -4.27 19.78 1.87
C GLY A 153 -4.62 19.26 3.26
N ILE A 154 -5.13 20.08 4.18
CA ILE A 154 -5.43 19.63 5.55
C ILE A 154 -6.71 18.77 5.60
N GLY A 155 -7.70 19.08 4.75
CA GLY A 155 -8.85 18.18 4.52
C GLY A 155 -8.57 17.04 3.54
N LYS A 156 -7.55 17.18 2.68
CA LYS A 156 -7.15 16.13 1.72
C LYS A 156 -6.27 15.06 2.32
N VAL A 157 -5.63 15.29 3.48
CA VAL A 157 -4.94 14.19 4.19
C VAL A 157 -5.93 13.06 4.46
N ASN A 158 -7.21 13.36 4.72
CA ASN A 158 -8.23 12.31 4.84
C ASN A 158 -8.58 11.65 3.51
N ALA A 159 -8.61 12.36 2.38
CA ALA A 159 -8.92 11.77 1.08
C ALA A 159 -7.74 10.96 0.51
N ASP A 160 -6.50 11.41 0.72
CA ASP A 160 -5.30 10.71 0.26
C ASP A 160 -4.86 9.61 1.24
N LEU A 161 -5.13 9.72 2.55
CA LEU A 161 -5.07 8.57 3.48
C LEU A 161 -6.24 7.60 3.26
N LEU A 162 -7.40 8.08 2.79
CA LEU A 162 -8.48 7.21 2.33
C LEU A 162 -8.11 6.54 1.02
N ARG A 163 -7.38 7.21 0.12
CA ARG A 163 -6.75 6.58 -1.04
C ARG A 163 -5.65 5.61 -0.64
N GLY A 164 -4.85 5.89 0.38
CA GLY A 164 -3.87 4.95 0.92
C GLY A 164 -4.54 3.72 1.53
N ARG A 165 -5.64 3.89 2.27
CA ARG A 165 -6.46 2.77 2.75
C ARG A 165 -7.17 2.03 1.61
N ASN A 166 -7.59 2.73 0.56
CA ASN A 166 -8.11 2.09 -0.64
C ASN A 166 -7.00 1.36 -1.38
N LEU A 167 -5.76 1.84 -1.41
CA LEU A 167 -4.63 1.14 -2.02
C LEU A 167 -4.26 -0.12 -1.24
N VAL A 168 -4.34 -0.11 0.09
CA VAL A 168 -4.18 -1.33 0.91
C VAL A 168 -5.35 -2.29 0.68
N ALA A 169 -6.59 -1.79 0.65
CA ALA A 169 -7.75 -2.61 0.34
C ALA A 169 -7.75 -3.14 -1.11
N GLU A 170 -7.28 -2.36 -2.08
CA GLU A 170 -7.12 -2.73 -3.49
C GLU A 170 -5.96 -3.72 -3.64
N HIS A 171 -4.85 -3.54 -2.91
CA HIS A 171 -3.72 -4.47 -2.88
C HIS A 171 -4.08 -5.80 -2.20
N ASP A 172 -4.81 -5.75 -1.09
CA ASP A 172 -5.28 -6.94 -0.37
C ASP A 172 -6.46 -7.62 -1.09
N ALA A 173 -7.25 -6.86 -1.87
CA ALA A 173 -8.25 -7.40 -2.81
C ALA A 173 -7.63 -7.87 -4.13
N HIS A 174 -6.38 -7.49 -4.43
CA HIS A 174 -5.56 -8.02 -5.52
C HIS A 174 -5.06 -9.45 -5.20
N LEU A 175 -5.95 -10.29 -4.65
CA LEU A 175 -5.77 -11.73 -4.57
C LEU A 175 -5.64 -12.26 -6.00
N ALA A 176 -4.39 -12.44 -6.43
CA ALA A 176 -3.93 -13.16 -7.61
C ALA A 176 -5.00 -13.34 -8.69
N GLU A 177 -5.32 -12.28 -9.45
CA GLU A 177 -6.19 -12.43 -10.61
C GLU A 177 -5.60 -13.49 -11.55
N LYS A 178 -6.34 -14.59 -11.69
CA LYS A 178 -5.99 -15.68 -12.60
C LYS A 178 -6.05 -15.13 -14.02
N ALA A 179 -4.91 -15.09 -14.71
CA ALA A 179 -4.88 -14.70 -16.12
C ALA A 179 -5.83 -15.59 -16.93
N SER A 180 -6.57 -14.99 -17.86
CA SER A 180 -7.43 -15.71 -18.80
C SER A 180 -6.78 -15.76 -20.20
N SER A 181 -7.45 -16.35 -21.17
CA SER A 181 -7.01 -16.30 -22.57
C SER A 181 -7.03 -14.88 -23.17
N THR A 182 -7.76 -13.95 -22.54
CA THR A 182 -7.97 -12.58 -23.02
C THR A 182 -7.47 -11.50 -22.07
N VAL A 183 -7.04 -11.84 -20.85
CA VAL A 183 -6.58 -10.88 -19.82
C VAL A 183 -5.28 -11.35 -19.17
N LEU A 184 -4.26 -10.48 -19.16
CA LEU A 184 -2.97 -10.72 -18.49
C LEU A 184 -3.12 -10.51 -16.97
N GLY A 185 -3.04 -11.60 -16.19
CA GLY A 185 -2.77 -11.56 -14.75
C GLY A 185 -1.27 -11.74 -14.44
N HIS A 186 -0.88 -11.83 -13.17
CA HIS A 186 0.54 -11.98 -12.78
C HIS A 186 1.16 -13.35 -13.15
N VAL A 187 0.33 -14.38 -13.30
CA VAL A 187 0.76 -15.73 -13.73
C VAL A 187 -0.20 -16.24 -14.80
N LYS A 188 0.32 -16.66 -15.96
CA LYS A 188 -0.46 -17.30 -17.03
C LYS A 188 -0.46 -18.81 -16.86
N GLN A 189 -1.64 -19.42 -16.75
CA GLN A 189 -1.76 -20.87 -16.66
C GLN A 189 -1.31 -21.52 -17.98
N GLY A 190 -0.24 -22.32 -17.93
CA GLY A 190 0.21 -23.18 -19.02
C GLY A 190 -0.30 -24.61 -18.87
N ASP A 191 -0.03 -25.45 -19.88
CA ASP A 191 -0.42 -26.86 -19.87
C ASP A 191 0.23 -27.61 -18.69
N GLY A 192 -0.53 -28.48 -18.01
CA GLY A 192 -0.04 -29.29 -16.88
C GLY A 192 0.07 -28.56 -15.54
N VAL A 193 -0.14 -27.25 -15.51
CA VAL A 193 -0.23 -26.45 -14.27
C VAL A 193 -1.69 -26.15 -13.98
N ASN A 194 -2.16 -26.47 -12.78
CA ASN A 194 -3.47 -26.04 -12.30
C ASN A 194 -3.31 -24.91 -11.29
N ILE A 195 -4.14 -23.88 -11.43
CA ILE A 195 -4.25 -22.75 -10.50
C ILE A 195 -5.70 -22.72 -10.02
N ASP A 196 -5.93 -23.00 -8.73
CA ASP A 196 -7.28 -22.99 -8.17
C ASP A 196 -7.79 -21.57 -7.90
N SER A 197 -9.01 -21.45 -7.39
CA SER A 197 -9.65 -20.15 -7.10
C SER A 197 -8.97 -19.37 -5.96
N ASN A 198 -8.12 -20.02 -5.17
CA ASN A 198 -7.37 -19.42 -4.07
C ASN A 198 -5.92 -19.08 -4.48
N GLY A 199 -5.56 -19.28 -5.75
CA GLY A 199 -4.22 -19.01 -6.26
C GLY A 199 -3.18 -20.09 -5.91
N VAL A 200 -3.60 -21.27 -5.45
CA VAL A 200 -2.66 -22.37 -5.17
C VAL A 200 -2.21 -22.99 -6.48
N LEU A 201 -0.88 -23.06 -6.66
CA LEU A 201 -0.25 -23.69 -7.81
C LEU A 201 -0.05 -25.19 -7.56
N SER A 202 -0.66 -26.04 -8.38
CA SER A 202 -0.41 -27.49 -8.34
C SER A 202 0.02 -27.98 -9.71
N ALA A 203 1.16 -28.65 -9.78
CA ALA A 203 1.57 -29.43 -10.94
C ALA A 203 1.07 -30.86 -10.75
N ASN A 204 -0.08 -31.19 -11.36
CA ASN A 204 -0.56 -32.56 -11.37
C ASN A 204 0.13 -33.32 -12.50
N VAL A 205 0.72 -34.47 -12.19
CA VAL A 205 1.13 -35.43 -13.21
C VAL A 205 -0.14 -35.89 -13.93
N LEU A 206 -0.40 -35.35 -15.12
CA LEU A 206 -1.63 -35.62 -15.88
C LEU A 206 -1.68 -37.09 -16.35
N SER A 207 -0.53 -37.64 -16.73
CA SER A 207 -0.40 -39.06 -17.05
C SER A 207 0.99 -39.60 -16.77
N VAL A 208 1.07 -40.91 -16.54
CA VAL A 208 2.32 -41.68 -16.55
C VAL A 208 2.12 -42.84 -17.51
N ALA A 209 3.01 -42.97 -18.50
CA ALA A 209 2.89 -43.98 -19.56
C ALA A 209 1.49 -44.01 -20.23
N GLY A 210 0.91 -42.82 -20.47
CA GLY A 210 -0.42 -42.67 -21.09
C GLY A 210 -1.62 -43.00 -20.18
N LYS A 211 -1.40 -43.39 -18.92
CA LYS A 211 -2.47 -43.63 -17.94
C LYS A 211 -2.78 -42.37 -17.14
N THR A 212 -4.06 -42.08 -16.94
CA THR A 212 -4.57 -40.94 -16.15
C THR A 212 -5.28 -41.44 -14.89
N GLY A 213 -5.52 -40.56 -13.91
CA GLY A 213 -6.26 -40.90 -12.67
C GLY A 213 -5.43 -41.66 -11.64
N ASN A 214 -6.00 -42.71 -11.02
CA ASN A 214 -5.25 -43.61 -10.13
C ASN A 214 -4.31 -44.49 -10.97
N VAL A 215 -3.05 -44.06 -11.09
CA VAL A 215 -2.07 -44.72 -11.94
C VAL A 215 -1.58 -46.01 -11.26
N VAL A 216 -2.05 -47.15 -11.77
CA VAL A 216 -1.45 -48.45 -11.50
C VAL A 216 -0.53 -48.80 -12.65
N LEU A 217 0.78 -48.90 -12.36
CA LEU A 217 1.79 -49.27 -13.34
C LEU A 217 1.96 -50.79 -13.39
N THR A 218 2.01 -51.32 -14.60
CA THR A 218 2.50 -52.66 -14.91
C THR A 218 3.98 -52.61 -15.26
N LYS A 219 4.65 -53.77 -15.32
CA LYS A 219 6.05 -53.83 -15.75
C LYS A 219 6.27 -53.26 -17.16
N ALA A 220 5.32 -53.46 -18.07
CA ALA A 220 5.41 -52.94 -19.44
C ALA A 220 5.43 -51.40 -19.48
N ASP A 221 4.74 -50.75 -18.55
CA ASP A 221 4.64 -49.29 -18.48
C ASP A 221 5.98 -48.60 -18.15
N VAL A 222 6.92 -49.36 -17.59
CA VAL A 222 8.25 -48.91 -17.22
C VAL A 222 9.36 -49.64 -18.00
N GLY A 223 9.02 -50.33 -19.09
CA GLY A 223 9.99 -51.04 -19.94
C GLY A 223 10.62 -52.27 -19.29
N LEU A 224 9.95 -52.88 -18.32
CA LEU A 224 10.40 -54.07 -17.58
C LEU A 224 9.60 -55.33 -17.95
N ASP A 225 8.90 -55.34 -19.07
CA ASP A 225 8.11 -56.47 -19.56
C ASP A 225 8.96 -57.72 -19.81
N GLN A 226 10.23 -57.54 -20.15
CA GLN A 226 11.20 -58.61 -20.34
C GLN A 226 11.95 -58.99 -19.04
N VAL A 227 11.64 -58.34 -17.91
CA VAL A 227 12.31 -58.59 -16.63
C VAL A 227 11.47 -59.54 -15.76
N ASP A 228 11.96 -60.77 -15.68
CA ASP A 228 11.45 -61.81 -14.78
C ASP A 228 11.88 -61.53 -13.32
N ASN A 229 11.08 -60.71 -12.62
CA ASN A 229 11.24 -60.49 -11.19
C ASN A 229 10.68 -61.68 -10.40
N MET A 230 11.48 -62.72 -10.20
CA MET A 230 11.14 -63.93 -9.43
C MET A 230 11.65 -63.80 -7.98
N SER A 231 10.87 -64.31 -7.01
CA SER A 231 11.35 -64.41 -5.62
C SER A 231 12.45 -65.46 -5.49
N ALA A 232 13.29 -65.36 -4.46
CA ALA A 232 14.32 -66.38 -4.19
C ALA A 232 13.74 -67.81 -4.01
N THR A 233 12.49 -67.93 -3.53
CA THR A 233 11.80 -69.22 -3.46
C THR A 233 11.42 -69.71 -4.85
N ALA A 234 10.78 -68.87 -5.68
CA ALA A 234 10.41 -69.22 -7.05
C ALA A 234 11.64 -69.62 -7.88
N ILE A 235 12.76 -68.90 -7.77
CA ILE A 235 14.03 -69.25 -8.43
C ILE A 235 14.51 -70.67 -8.07
N ARG A 236 14.24 -71.14 -6.85
CA ARG A 236 14.71 -72.45 -6.35
C ARG A 236 13.74 -73.59 -6.63
N THR A 237 12.45 -73.31 -6.76
CA THR A 237 11.40 -74.35 -6.83
C THR A 237 10.66 -74.41 -8.16
N ASP A 238 10.75 -73.38 -9.00
CA ASP A 238 10.12 -73.38 -10.32
C ASP A 238 10.85 -74.34 -11.26
N THR A 239 10.22 -75.48 -11.52
CA THR A 239 10.76 -76.52 -12.42
C THR A 239 10.43 -76.26 -13.88
N THR A 240 9.70 -75.18 -14.20
CA THR A 240 9.27 -74.86 -15.57
C THR A 240 10.27 -73.94 -16.29
N LYS A 241 11.19 -73.32 -15.55
CA LYS A 241 12.23 -72.44 -16.08
C LYS A 241 13.61 -72.98 -15.74
N GLU A 242 14.50 -73.01 -16.73
CA GLU A 242 15.89 -73.41 -16.52
C GLU A 242 16.69 -72.28 -15.85
N LEU A 243 17.41 -72.59 -14.78
CA LEU A 243 18.40 -71.69 -14.21
C LEU A 243 19.65 -71.69 -15.10
N ARG A 244 19.88 -70.59 -15.83
CA ARG A 244 21.14 -70.40 -16.55
C ARG A 244 22.21 -69.91 -15.57
N VAL A 245 23.18 -70.77 -15.29
CA VAL A 245 24.38 -70.42 -14.51
C VAL A 245 25.55 -70.35 -15.48
N GLU A 246 26.11 -69.16 -15.68
CA GLU A 246 27.38 -69.01 -16.39
C GLU A 246 28.52 -69.30 -15.41
N VAL A 247 29.38 -70.26 -15.77
CA VAL A 247 30.55 -70.60 -14.98
C VAL A 247 31.80 -70.32 -15.81
N VAL A 248 32.48 -69.23 -15.48
CA VAL A 248 33.79 -68.92 -16.05
C VAL A 248 34.83 -69.74 -15.28
N SER A 249 35.31 -70.83 -15.89
CA SER A 249 36.33 -71.69 -15.31
C SER A 249 37.67 -71.47 -16.00
N ALA A 250 38.73 -71.22 -15.21
CA ALA A 250 40.11 -71.12 -15.69
C ALA A 250 40.86 -72.47 -15.66
N TYR A 251 40.12 -73.59 -15.57
CA TYR A 251 40.73 -74.90 -15.34
C TYR A 251 41.54 -75.40 -16.56
N PRO A 252 42.75 -75.97 -16.37
CA PRO A 252 43.61 -76.37 -17.46
C PRO A 252 43.01 -77.50 -18.30
N THR A 253 43.22 -77.41 -19.61
CA THR A 253 42.77 -78.38 -20.63
C THR A 253 43.25 -79.79 -20.32
N GLY A 254 42.33 -80.77 -20.30
CA GLY A 254 42.68 -82.21 -20.22
C GLY A 254 41.78 -83.09 -19.35
N TYR A 255 40.86 -82.51 -18.58
CA TYR A 255 39.95 -83.25 -17.69
C TYR A 255 38.49 -82.88 -17.94
N GLN A 256 37.59 -83.88 -17.88
CA GLN A 256 36.14 -83.68 -17.91
C GLN A 256 35.66 -83.08 -16.58
N GLY A 257 35.94 -81.79 -16.36
CA GLY A 257 35.43 -81.06 -15.21
C GLY A 257 33.91 -81.06 -15.22
N ARG A 258 33.28 -81.67 -14.21
CA ARG A 258 31.83 -81.64 -14.01
C ARG A 258 31.52 -80.76 -12.82
N ILE A 259 30.47 -79.94 -12.92
CA ILE A 259 29.89 -79.27 -11.76
C ILE A 259 28.79 -80.17 -11.25
N ILE A 260 28.92 -80.65 -10.01
CA ILE A 260 27.95 -81.55 -9.39
C ILE A 260 27.42 -80.87 -8.13
N PHE A 261 26.11 -80.92 -7.91
CA PHE A 261 25.51 -80.46 -6.67
C PHE A 261 25.77 -81.48 -5.56
N HIS A 262 26.54 -81.09 -4.53
CA HIS A 262 26.81 -81.95 -3.39
C HIS A 262 25.64 -81.90 -2.40
N THR A 263 24.76 -82.90 -2.44
CA THR A 263 23.50 -82.92 -1.68
C THR A 263 23.69 -82.85 -0.16
N GLY A 264 24.80 -83.36 0.38
CA GLY A 264 25.09 -83.30 1.82
C GLY A 264 25.55 -81.94 2.33
N GLU A 265 26.05 -81.06 1.44
CA GLU A 265 26.58 -79.73 1.83
C GLU A 265 25.76 -78.57 1.25
N GLY A 266 24.84 -78.84 0.32
CA GLY A 266 23.99 -77.83 -0.30
C GLY A 266 24.75 -76.86 -1.21
N LYS A 267 25.89 -77.27 -1.78
CA LYS A 267 26.74 -76.42 -2.62
C LYS A 267 27.10 -77.12 -3.93
N PHE A 268 27.26 -76.35 -5.00
CA PHE A 268 27.86 -76.82 -6.24
C PHE A 268 29.38 -76.92 -6.07
N LYS A 269 29.97 -78.05 -6.43
CA LYS A 269 31.42 -78.28 -6.38
C LYS A 269 31.95 -78.72 -7.75
N GLY A 270 33.20 -78.38 -8.02
CA GLY A 270 33.93 -78.96 -9.15
C GLY A 270 34.28 -80.41 -8.84
N TYR A 271 34.10 -81.30 -9.81
CA TYR A 271 34.49 -82.71 -9.71
C TYR A 271 35.41 -83.06 -10.87
N THR A 272 36.61 -83.56 -10.55
CA THR A 272 37.66 -83.88 -11.54
C THR A 272 37.65 -85.35 -11.98
N GLY A 273 36.62 -86.12 -11.59
CA GLY A 273 36.56 -87.56 -11.87
C GLY A 273 37.14 -88.41 -10.75
N SER A 274 38.12 -87.91 -10.00
CA SER A 274 38.82 -88.61 -8.91
C SER A 274 38.59 -88.01 -7.52
N GLY A 275 37.95 -86.83 -7.42
CA GLY A 275 37.65 -86.17 -6.16
C GLY A 275 36.98 -84.81 -6.34
N TRP A 276 36.48 -84.25 -5.23
CA TRP A 276 35.93 -82.89 -5.16
C TRP A 276 37.07 -81.87 -5.12
N VAL A 277 36.93 -80.77 -5.87
CA VAL A 277 37.84 -79.61 -5.83
C VAL A 277 37.16 -78.45 -5.13
#